data_AF-A0A819KDU4-F1
#
_entry.id   AF-A0A819KDU4-F1
#
_cell.length_a   1.000
_cell.length_b   1.000
_cell.length_c   1.000
_cell.angle_alpha   90.00
_cell.angle_beta   90.00
_cell.angle_gamma   90.00
#
_symmetry.space_group_name_H-M   'P 1'
#
loop_
_entity.id
_entity.type
_entity.pdbx_description
1 polymer ?
#
loop_
_entity_poly.entity_id
_entity_poly.type
_entity_poly.pdbx_seq_one_letter_code
_entity_poly.pdbx_strand_id
1 'polypeptide(L)'
;TSGTDPVASSVLNDSAKNSTYLSPGIQNDLIALIASNIRQQITEKVRGSVFSLMVDESRDISGNQQLSVVVRVIDLEITANNNQTYRSSLFKEYFLGFI
;
A
#
# COMPACT_ATOMS: atom_id res chain seq x y z
N THR A 1 -8.35 32.21 -37.14
CA THR A 1 -7.60 32.67 -35.94
C THR A 1 -8.59 32.97 -34.85
N SER A 2 -8.27 32.51 -33.63
CA SER A 2 -8.78 32.95 -32.31
C SER A 2 -10.29 33.04 -32.10
N GLY A 3 -10.78 32.15 -31.25
CA GLY A 3 -12.09 32.33 -30.60
C GLY A 3 -12.39 31.14 -29.71
N THR A 4 -11.49 30.86 -28.76
CA THR A 4 -11.82 29.99 -27.62
C THR A 4 -13.12 30.49 -27.01
N ASP A 5 -14.10 29.61 -26.91
CA ASP A 5 -15.38 29.83 -26.25
C ASP A 5 -15.13 30.46 -24.86
N PRO A 6 -15.72 31.62 -24.54
CA PRO A 6 -15.59 32.25 -23.23
C PRO A 6 -16.01 31.31 -22.08
N VAL A 7 -16.86 30.32 -22.34
CA VAL A 7 -17.24 29.27 -21.39
C VAL A 7 -16.07 28.33 -21.08
N ALA A 8 -15.22 28.02 -22.05
CA ALA A 8 -14.03 27.19 -21.81
C ALA A 8 -13.02 27.92 -20.90
N SER A 9 -12.84 29.23 -21.10
CA SER A 9 -11.97 30.04 -20.23
C SER A 9 -12.51 30.24 -18.82
N SER A 10 -13.83 30.30 -18.63
CA SER A 10 -14.42 30.39 -17.28
C SER A 10 -14.34 29.06 -16.54
N VAL A 11 -14.54 27.93 -17.22
CA VAL A 11 -14.36 26.60 -16.63
C VAL A 11 -12.91 26.37 -16.17
N LEU A 12 -11.93 26.84 -16.95
CA LEU A 12 -10.51 26.74 -16.60
C LEU A 12 -10.12 27.66 -15.43
N ASN A 13 -10.70 28.86 -15.33
CA ASN A 13 -10.44 29.77 -14.21
C ASN A 13 -11.10 29.35 -12.89
N ASP A 14 -12.24 28.66 -12.92
CA ASP A 14 -12.87 28.10 -11.72
C ASP A 14 -12.17 26.80 -11.23
N SER A 15 -11.38 26.15 -12.09
CA SER A 15 -10.71 24.87 -11.81
C SER A 15 -9.39 25.00 -11.03
N ALA A 16 -8.89 26.23 -10.83
CA ALA A 16 -7.57 26.48 -10.23
C ALA A 16 -7.48 26.25 -8.71
N LYS A 17 -8.57 25.87 -8.04
CA LYS A 17 -8.57 25.63 -6.58
C LYS A 17 -8.73 24.16 -6.16
N ASN A 18 -9.21 23.28 -7.04
CA ASN A 18 -9.61 21.90 -6.68
C ASN A 18 -9.07 20.78 -7.60
N SER A 19 -8.12 21.05 -8.51
CA SER A 19 -7.56 20.00 -9.40
C SER A 19 -6.38 19.21 -8.80
N THR A 20 -5.99 19.50 -7.56
CA THR A 20 -4.83 18.88 -6.93
C THR A 20 -5.16 17.42 -6.57
N TYR A 21 -4.44 16.47 -7.16
CA TYR A 21 -4.50 15.02 -6.89
C TYR A 21 -5.62 14.18 -7.50
N LEU A 22 -6.59 14.77 -8.19
CA LEU A 22 -7.70 14.00 -8.77
C LEU A 22 -7.47 13.53 -10.21
N SER A 23 -6.38 13.92 -10.88
CA SER A 23 -6.11 13.40 -12.22
C SER A 23 -5.69 11.92 -12.15
N PRO A 24 -6.05 11.07 -13.14
CA PRO A 24 -5.68 9.65 -13.13
C PRO A 24 -4.19 9.40 -12.95
N GLY A 25 -3.34 10.25 -13.56
CA GLY A 25 -1.88 10.16 -13.40
C GLY A 25 -1.44 10.40 -11.96
N ILE A 26 -1.91 11.50 -11.35
CA ILE A 26 -1.51 11.84 -9.98
C ILE A 26 -2.05 10.81 -8.98
N GLN A 27 -3.28 10.29 -9.19
CA GLN A 27 -3.83 9.22 -8.35
C GLN A 27 -2.98 7.94 -8.44
N ASN A 28 -2.58 7.52 -9.64
CA ASN A 28 -1.75 6.33 -9.82
C ASN A 28 -0.36 6.50 -9.18
N ASP A 29 0.26 7.67 -9.33
CA ASP A 29 1.54 7.99 -8.71
C ASP A 29 1.44 7.95 -7.18
N LEU A 30 0.36 8.51 -6.63
CA LEU A 30 0.10 8.48 -5.19
C LEU A 30 -0.09 7.05 -4.68
N ILE A 31 -0.86 6.22 -5.39
CA ILE A 31 -1.05 4.80 -5.06
C ILE A 31 0.29 4.06 -5.08
N ALA A 32 1.10 4.26 -6.12
CA ALA A 32 2.41 3.64 -6.24
C ALA A 32 3.36 4.06 -5.11
N LEU A 33 3.36 5.36 -4.76
CA LEU A 33 4.17 5.91 -3.66
C LEU A 33 3.77 5.32 -2.31
N ILE A 34 2.47 5.28 -2.01
CA ILE A 34 1.95 4.69 -0.76
C ILE A 34 2.31 3.21 -0.69
N ALA A 35 2.09 2.46 -1.77
CA ALA A 35 2.43 1.04 -1.83
C ALA A 35 3.93 0.82 -1.62
N SER A 36 4.78 1.66 -2.22
CA SER A 36 6.23 1.61 -2.02
C SER A 36 6.62 1.89 -0.57
N ASN A 37 6.02 2.90 0.05
CA ASN A 37 6.29 3.26 1.43
C ASN A 37 5.87 2.14 2.41
N ILE A 38 4.70 1.54 2.20
CA ILE A 38 4.24 0.38 2.99
C ILE A 38 5.21 -0.79 2.84
N ARG A 39 5.60 -1.15 1.61
CA ARG A 39 6.57 -2.23 1.36
C ARG A 39 7.92 -1.95 2.03
N GLN A 40 8.39 -0.71 2.01
CA GLN A 40 9.60 -0.31 2.70
C GLN A 40 9.48 -0.51 4.22
N GLN A 41 8.40 -0.05 4.84
CA GLN A 41 8.17 -0.24 6.27
C GLN A 41 8.08 -1.71 6.66
N ILE A 42 7.42 -2.54 5.85
CA ILE A 42 7.38 -4.00 6.06
C ILE A 42 8.80 -4.56 5.98
N THR A 43 9.56 -4.20 4.94
CA THR A 43 10.95 -4.66 4.75
C THR A 43 11.83 -4.29 5.94
N GLU A 44 11.70 -3.08 6.47
CA GLU A 44 12.42 -2.63 7.65
C GLU A 44 12.04 -3.42 8.91
N LYS A 45 10.76 -3.73 9.11
CA LYS A 45 10.27 -4.55 10.24
C LYS A 45 10.78 -5.99 10.21
N VAL A 46 10.88 -6.57 9.02
CA VAL A 46 11.30 -7.98 8.86
C VAL A 46 12.81 -8.13 8.67
N ARG A 47 13.54 -7.03 8.47
CA ARG A 47 14.99 -7.04 8.24
C ARG A 47 15.71 -7.65 9.43
N GLY A 48 16.51 -8.69 9.17
CA GLY A 48 17.29 -9.40 10.18
C GLY A 48 16.49 -10.46 10.97
N SER A 49 15.19 -10.60 10.70
CA SER A 49 14.34 -11.64 11.29
C SER A 49 14.29 -12.88 10.41
N VAL A 50 13.96 -14.03 11.01
CA VAL A 50 13.59 -15.23 10.26
C VAL A 50 12.16 -15.08 9.78
N PHE A 51 11.92 -15.29 8.49
CA PHE A 51 10.61 -15.14 7.87
C PHE A 51 10.31 -16.28 6.89
N SER A 52 9.02 -16.44 6.58
CA SER A 52 8.55 -17.31 5.49
C SER A 52 7.74 -16.49 4.49
N LEU A 53 7.77 -16.89 3.23
CA LEU A 53 6.93 -16.33 2.17
C LEU A 53 5.71 -17.22 1.97
N MET A 54 4.54 -16.62 2.01
CA MET A 54 3.27 -17.23 1.66
C MET A 54 2.80 -16.66 0.34
N VAL A 55 2.38 -17.54 -0.56
CA VAL A 55 1.98 -17.18 -1.91
C VAL A 55 0.70 -17.94 -2.25
N ASP A 56 -0.30 -17.24 -2.77
CA ASP A 56 -1.60 -17.83 -3.14
C ASP A 56 -2.06 -17.31 -4.51
N GLU A 57 -2.45 -18.23 -5.40
CA GLU A 57 -2.91 -17.92 -6.75
C GLU A 57 -4.42 -17.95 -6.81
N SER A 58 -5.02 -16.85 -7.24
CA SER A 58 -6.46 -16.75 -7.49
C SER A 58 -6.73 -16.29 -8.91
N ARG A 59 -7.84 -16.78 -9.48
CA ARG A 59 -8.24 -16.46 -10.85
C ARG A 59 -9.54 -15.68 -10.83
N ASP A 60 -9.57 -14.53 -11.50
CA ASP A 60 -10.79 -13.73 -11.61
C ASP A 60 -11.77 -14.33 -12.64
N ILE A 61 -12.99 -13.78 -12.68
CA ILE A 61 -14.05 -14.21 -13.60
C ILE A 61 -13.70 -14.03 -15.09
N SER A 62 -12.75 -13.13 -15.40
CA SER A 62 -12.26 -12.91 -16.76
C SER A 62 -11.11 -13.84 -17.13
N GLY A 63 -10.69 -14.69 -16.19
CA GLY A 63 -9.65 -15.68 -16.38
C GLY A 63 -8.24 -15.14 -16.13
N ASN A 64 -8.08 -13.93 -15.61
CA ASN A 64 -6.77 -13.41 -15.22
C ASN A 64 -6.34 -14.07 -13.91
N GLN A 65 -5.13 -14.60 -13.90
CA GLN A 65 -4.48 -15.12 -12.70
C GLN A 65 -3.80 -13.96 -11.97
N GLN A 66 -3.94 -13.94 -10.66
CA GLN A 66 -3.27 -12.99 -9.79
C GLN A 66 -2.66 -13.75 -8.62
N LEU A 67 -1.41 -13.44 -8.30
CA LEU A 67 -0.66 -14.14 -7.27
C LEU A 67 -0.43 -13.19 -6.09
N SER A 68 -1.03 -13.51 -4.94
CA SER A 68 -0.87 -12.73 -3.72
C SER A 68 0.41 -13.13 -2.99
N VAL A 69 1.14 -12.15 -2.44
CA VAL A 69 2.38 -12.39 -1.71
C VAL A 69 2.27 -11.81 -0.30
N VAL A 70 2.50 -12.66 0.70
CA VAL A 70 2.46 -12.33 2.12
C VAL A 70 3.77 -12.79 2.76
N VAL A 71 4.36 -11.96 3.62
CA VAL A 71 5.51 -12.36 4.46
C VAL A 71 5.02 -12.63 5.88
N ARG A 72 5.36 -13.80 6.43
CA ARG A 72 5.05 -14.20 7.80
C ARG A 72 6.32 -14.21 8.63
N VAL A 73 6.31 -13.51 9.76
CA VAL A 73 7.42 -13.39 10.72
C VAL A 73 6.97 -13.78 12.12
N ILE A 74 7.93 -14.17 12.96
CA ILE A 74 7.70 -14.37 14.39
C ILE A 74 8.08 -13.08 15.11
N ASP A 75 7.14 -12.51 15.83
CA ASP A 75 7.38 -11.40 16.75
C ASP A 75 7.46 -11.90 18.19
N LEU A 76 8.40 -11.35 18.96
CA LEU A 76 8.61 -11.70 20.36
C LEU A 76 8.03 -10.57 21.22
N GLU A 77 6.82 -10.79 21.71
CA GLU A 77 6.18 -9.86 22.62
C GLU A 77 6.63 -10.17 24.06
N ILE A 78 7.12 -9.12 24.73
CA ILE A 78 7.52 -9.18 26.13
C ILE A 78 6.57 -8.31 26.94
N THR A 79 5.77 -8.93 27.80
CA THR A 79 4.85 -8.23 28.70
C THR A 79 5.36 -8.31 30.13
N ALA A 80 5.57 -7.17 30.78
CA ALA A 80 5.96 -7.12 32.18
C ALA A 80 4.78 -6.64 33.04
N ASN A 81 4.44 -7.42 34.07
CA ASN A 81 3.53 -7.02 35.15
C ASN A 81 4.33 -6.98 36.45
N ASN A 82 3.79 -6.33 37.49
CA ASN A 82 4.49 -5.85 38.69
C ASN A 82 5.61 -6.76 39.26
N ASN A 83 5.52 -8.09 39.15
CA ASN A 83 6.59 -9.01 39.60
C ASN A 83 6.95 -10.12 38.60
N GLN A 84 6.48 -10.08 37.34
CA GLN A 84 6.69 -11.16 36.38
C GLN A 84 6.75 -10.69 34.93
N THR A 85 7.67 -11.27 34.16
CA THR A 85 7.81 -11.05 32.72
C THR A 85 7.31 -12.27 31.96
N TYR A 86 6.48 -12.04 30.94
CA TYR A 86 5.97 -13.05 30.02
C TYR A 86 6.60 -12.84 28.65
N ARG A 87 6.96 -13.94 27.98
CA ARG A 87 7.42 -13.95 26.59
C ARG A 87 6.43 -14.75 25.77
N SER A 88 5.85 -14.13 24.75
CA SER A 88 5.00 -14.80 23.76
C SER A 88 5.61 -14.64 22.37
N SER A 89 5.55 -15.71 21.59
CA SER A 89 5.87 -15.67 20.17
C SER A 89 4.56 -15.54 19.40
N LEU A 90 4.42 -14.47 18.64
CA LEU A 90 3.22 -14.19 17.84
C LEU A 90 3.61 -14.22 16.36
N PHE A 91 2.87 -14.97 15.55
CA PHE A 91 3.01 -14.86 14.11
C PHE A 91 2.38 -13.55 13.63
N LYS A 92 3.16 -12.75 12.91
CA LYS A 92 2.69 -11.55 12.22
C LYS A 92 2.82 -11.75 10.72
N GLU A 93 1.79 -11.35 10.00
CA GLU A 93 1.70 -11.48 8.55
C GLU A 93 1.57 -10.10 7.93
N TYR A 94 2.33 -9.84 6.87
CA TYR A 94 2.30 -8.59 6.13
C TYR A 94 2.12 -8.85 4.65
N PHE A 95 1.08 -8.24 4.07
CA PHE A 95 0.80 -8.32 2.65
C PHE A 95 1.77 -7.42 1.86
N LEU A 96 2.47 -7.99 0.88
CA LEU A 96 3.42 -7.27 0.03
C LEU A 96 2.80 -6.76 -1.27
N GLY A 97 1.72 -7.40 -1.73
CA GLY A 97 1.03 -7.04 -2.95
C GLY A 97 0.62 -8.25 -3.77
N PHE A 98 0.07 -7.94 -4.94
CA PHE A 98 -0.20 -8.91 -6.00
C PHE A 98 0.87 -8.78 -7.10
N ILE A 99 1.17 -9.90 -7.75
CA ILE A 99 1.99 -10.02 -8.95
C ILE A 99 1.21 -10.71 -10.08
#